data_AF-A0AAW2TXP9-F1
#
_entry.id   AF-A0AAW2TXP9-F1
#
_cell.length_a   1.000
_cell.length_b   1.000
_cell.length_c   1.000
_cell.angle_alpha   90.00
_cell.angle_beta   90.00
_cell.angle_gamma   90.00
#
_symmetry.space_group_name_H-M   'P 1'
#
loop_
_entity.id
_entity.type
_entity.pdbx_description
1 polymer ?
#
loop_
_entity_poly.entity_id
_entity_poly.type
_entity_poly.pdbx_seq_one_letter_code
_entity_poly.pdbx_strand_id
1 'polypeptide(L)'
;MAPKADAAKKSDPKAQALKTAKAVKAGGTTFKKKSKKIRTKVTFHRPRTLKKDRNPKYPRISAPPRNKLDHYQILKYPLTTESAMKKIEDNNTLVFIVDPC
;
A
#
# COMPACT_ATOMS: atom_id res chain seq x y z
N MET A 1 -14.40 -32.05 65.53
CA MET A 1 -15.29 -30.93 65.88
C MET A 1 -15.49 -30.09 64.62
N ALA A 2 -16.70 -30.10 64.05
CA ALA A 2 -16.99 -29.50 62.74
C ALA A 2 -17.15 -27.96 62.82
N PRO A 3 -16.81 -27.17 61.77
CA PRO A 3 -17.19 -25.78 61.72
C PRO A 3 -18.62 -25.63 61.19
N LYS A 4 -19.41 -24.75 61.83
CA LYS A 4 -20.79 -24.43 61.46
C LYS A 4 -20.82 -23.55 60.19
N ALA A 5 -21.78 -23.82 59.32
CA ALA A 5 -22.06 -23.03 58.12
C ALA A 5 -22.83 -21.75 58.48
N ASP A 6 -22.28 -20.59 58.13
CA ASP A 6 -22.93 -19.28 58.27
C ASP A 6 -23.95 -19.03 57.14
N ALA A 7 -25.16 -18.67 57.55
CA ALA A 7 -26.29 -18.39 56.69
C ALA A 7 -26.08 -17.08 55.89
N ALA A 8 -26.20 -17.17 54.56
CA ALA A 8 -26.14 -16.04 53.65
C ALA A 8 -27.36 -15.11 53.80
N LYS A 9 -27.13 -13.87 54.24
CA LYS A 9 -28.13 -12.77 54.21
C LYS A 9 -28.47 -12.41 52.76
N LYS A 10 -29.72 -12.66 52.34
CA LYS A 10 -30.26 -12.20 51.05
C LYS A 10 -30.46 -10.67 51.11
N SER A 11 -29.74 -9.92 50.28
CA SER A 11 -29.94 -8.47 50.11
C SER A 11 -31.24 -8.17 49.36
N ASP A 12 -31.85 -7.01 49.62
CA ASP A 12 -33.11 -6.59 48.98
C ASP A 12 -33.07 -6.69 47.44
N PRO A 13 -34.04 -7.39 46.82
CA PRO A 13 -34.00 -7.70 45.39
C PRO A 13 -34.09 -6.45 44.51
N LYS A 14 -34.80 -5.40 44.96
CA LYS A 14 -34.88 -4.12 44.25
C LYS A 14 -33.56 -3.35 44.24
N ALA A 15 -32.86 -3.35 45.38
CA ALA A 15 -31.55 -2.71 45.47
C ALA A 15 -30.50 -3.46 44.64
N GLN A 16 -30.59 -4.79 44.59
CA GLN A 16 -29.75 -5.62 43.74
C GLN A 16 -30.05 -5.41 42.25
N ALA A 17 -31.33 -5.30 41.86
CA ALA A 17 -31.75 -5.00 40.49
C ALA A 17 -31.30 -3.60 40.01
N LEU A 18 -31.36 -2.59 40.88
CA LEU A 18 -30.87 -1.25 40.55
C LEU A 18 -29.34 -1.21 40.41
N LYS A 19 -28.63 -1.98 41.24
CA LYS A 19 -27.16 -2.13 41.15
C LYS A 19 -26.75 -2.87 39.87
N THR A 20 -27.45 -3.93 39.49
CA THR A 20 -27.19 -4.66 38.24
C THR A 20 -27.55 -3.84 37.00
N ALA A 21 -28.68 -3.13 36.99
CA ALA A 21 -29.05 -2.25 35.88
C ALA A 21 -28.04 -1.10 35.68
N LYS A 22 -27.54 -0.51 36.77
CA LYS A 22 -26.46 0.48 36.71
C LYS A 22 -25.14 -0.14 36.22
N ALA A 23 -24.80 -1.36 36.64
CA ALA A 23 -23.60 -2.06 36.17
C ALA A 23 -23.65 -2.44 34.68
N VAL A 24 -24.84 -2.78 34.16
CA VAL A 24 -25.07 -3.10 32.74
C VAL A 24 -25.01 -1.82 31.87
N LYS A 25 -25.63 -0.71 32.32
CA LYS A 25 -25.56 0.58 31.60
C LYS A 25 -24.19 1.25 31.69
N ALA A 26 -23.52 1.17 32.84
CA ALA A 26 -22.18 1.73 33.03
C ALA A 26 -21.10 0.94 32.26
N GLY A 27 -21.45 -0.21 31.68
CA GLY A 27 -20.54 -1.02 30.88
C GLY A 27 -19.38 -1.50 31.73
N GLY A 28 -19.59 -2.58 32.48
CA GLY A 28 -18.57 -3.24 33.28
C GLY A 28 -17.21 -3.25 32.59
N THR A 29 -16.22 -2.67 33.27
CA THR A 29 -14.81 -2.51 32.87
C THR A 29 -14.12 -3.82 32.47
N THR A 30 -14.77 -4.95 32.72
CA THR A 30 -14.32 -6.32 32.43
C THR A 30 -14.80 -6.86 31.09
N PHE A 31 -15.86 -6.31 30.51
CA PHE A 31 -16.18 -6.58 29.11
C PHE A 31 -15.27 -5.70 28.29
N LYS A 32 -14.08 -6.22 27.93
CA LYS A 32 -13.29 -5.69 26.83
C LYS A 32 -14.29 -5.40 25.73
N LYS A 33 -14.57 -4.12 25.44
CA LYS A 33 -15.30 -3.71 24.26
C LYS A 33 -14.41 -4.17 23.11
N LYS A 34 -14.49 -5.45 22.75
CA LYS A 34 -14.08 -5.94 21.45
C LYS A 34 -15.01 -5.18 20.53
N SER A 35 -14.55 -4.02 20.08
CA SER A 35 -15.26 -3.18 19.13
C SER A 35 -15.69 -4.09 18.00
N LYS A 36 -16.98 -4.42 17.95
CA LYS A 36 -17.49 -5.35 16.95
C LYS A 36 -17.32 -4.64 15.62
N LYS A 37 -16.45 -5.14 14.75
CA LYS A 37 -16.27 -4.58 13.40
C LYS A 37 -17.53 -4.92 12.61
N ILE A 38 -18.45 -3.97 12.52
CA ILE A 38 -19.69 -4.10 11.74
C ILE A 38 -19.32 -4.00 10.26
N ARG A 39 -19.72 -4.99 9.48
CA ARG A 39 -19.58 -4.99 8.02
C ARG A 39 -20.90 -4.49 7.43
N THR A 40 -20.87 -3.37 6.71
CA THR A 40 -22.06 -2.75 6.12
C THR A 40 -22.38 -3.26 4.71
N LYS A 41 -21.42 -3.89 4.03
CA LYS A 41 -21.59 -4.47 2.70
C LYS A 41 -21.93 -5.97 2.79
N VAL A 42 -22.75 -6.44 1.85
CA VAL A 42 -23.09 -7.87 1.69
C VAL A 42 -21.92 -8.65 1.09
N THR A 43 -21.11 -8.01 0.26
CA THR A 43 -19.94 -8.63 -0.39
C THR A 43 -18.70 -8.56 0.50
N PHE A 44 -18.00 -9.69 0.61
CA PHE A 44 -16.75 -9.77 1.34
C PHE A 44 -15.57 -9.44 0.42
N HIS A 45 -14.82 -8.39 0.74
CA HIS A 45 -13.60 -8.03 0.03
C HIS A 45 -12.36 -8.50 0.78
N ARG A 46 -11.35 -8.97 0.05
CA ARG A 46 -10.05 -9.30 0.63
C ARG A 46 -9.48 -8.06 1.33
N PRO A 47 -9.13 -8.14 2.62
CA PRO A 47 -8.55 -7.01 3.34
C PRO A 47 -7.22 -6.63 2.68
N ARG A 48 -6.92 -5.33 2.66
CA ARG A 48 -5.61 -4.85 2.20
C ARG A 48 -4.57 -5.27 3.23
N THR A 49 -3.55 -5.96 2.75
CA THR A 49 -2.39 -6.38 3.54
C THR A 49 -1.18 -5.56 3.13
N LEU A 50 -0.19 -5.51 4.02
CA LEU A 50 1.11 -4.91 3.71
C LEU A 50 1.77 -5.74 2.59
N LYS A 51 2.09 -5.10 1.48
CA LYS A 51 2.92 -5.67 0.41
C LYS A 51 4.31 -5.07 0.53
N LYS A 52 5.30 -5.92 0.83
CA LYS A 52 6.70 -5.49 0.89
C LYS A 52 7.24 -5.37 -0.52
N ASP A 53 8.08 -4.38 -0.75
CA ASP A 53 8.83 -4.27 -1.99
C ASP A 53 9.83 -5.42 -2.13
N ARG A 54 10.20 -5.72 -3.38
CA ARG A 54 11.15 -6.79 -3.67
C ARG A 54 12.54 -6.36 -3.20
N ASN A 55 13.09 -7.07 -2.21
CA ASN A 55 14.48 -6.93 -1.77
C ASN A 55 15.25 -8.23 -2.11
N PRO A 56 15.83 -8.37 -3.32
CA PRO A 56 16.55 -9.58 -3.69
C PRO A 56 17.88 -9.67 -2.91
N LYS A 57 18.24 -10.88 -2.46
CA LYS A 57 19.50 -11.11 -1.73
C LYS A 57 20.75 -10.94 -2.59
N TYR A 58 20.61 -11.03 -3.91
CA TYR A 58 21.69 -10.92 -4.88
C TYR A 58 21.20 -10.21 -6.15
N PRO A 59 22.07 -9.48 -6.88
CA PRO A 59 21.71 -8.87 -8.14
C PRO A 59 21.46 -9.95 -9.21
N ARG A 60 20.40 -9.78 -10.02
CA ARG A 60 20.09 -10.72 -11.12
C ARG A 60 21.05 -10.63 -12.29
N ILE A 61 21.68 -9.46 -12.45
CA ILE A 61 22.65 -9.17 -13.51
C ILE A 61 23.90 -8.69 -12.80
N SER A 62 25.05 -9.26 -13.14
CA SER A 62 26.33 -8.97 -12.50
C SER A 62 26.85 -7.57 -12.82
N ALA A 63 26.62 -7.08 -14.04
CA ALA A 63 27.04 -5.78 -14.51
C ALA A 63 25.88 -5.01 -15.14
N PRO A 64 25.78 -3.68 -14.94
CA PRO A 64 24.79 -2.87 -15.63
C PRO A 64 25.04 -2.91 -17.14
N PRO A 65 23.97 -3.01 -17.96
CA PRO A 65 24.12 -2.97 -19.41
C PRO A 65 24.61 -1.60 -19.85
N ARG A 66 25.40 -1.58 -20.93
CA ARG A 66 25.79 -0.32 -21.59
C ARG A 66 24.60 0.23 -22.38
N ASN A 67 24.51 1.57 -22.45
CA ASN A 67 23.55 2.24 -23.31
C ASN A 67 23.86 1.89 -24.77
N LYS A 68 22.88 1.34 -25.47
CA LYS A 68 23.01 0.95 -26.89
C LYS A 68 22.78 2.13 -27.85
N LEU A 69 22.16 3.21 -27.37
CA LEU A 69 21.95 4.44 -28.11
C LEU A 69 23.14 5.37 -27.85
N ASP A 70 24.23 5.14 -28.56
CA ASP A 70 25.39 6.02 -28.55
C ASP A 70 25.29 7.09 -29.65
N HIS A 71 26.20 8.06 -29.62
CA HIS A 71 26.18 9.20 -30.55
C HIS A 71 26.28 8.77 -32.02
N TYR A 72 26.99 7.67 -32.29
CA TYR A 72 27.17 7.11 -33.63
C TYR A 72 25.93 6.37 -34.12
N GLN A 73 25.19 5.73 -33.22
CA GLN A 73 23.93 5.08 -33.55
C GLN A 73 22.83 6.11 -33.81
N ILE A 74 22.82 7.23 -33.07
CA ILE A 74 21.85 8.30 -33.25
C ILE A 74 22.03 8.99 -34.62
N LEU A 75 23.25 9.44 -34.96
CA LEU A 75 23.53 10.14 -36.20
C LEU A 75 24.13 9.19 -37.24
N LYS A 76 23.32 8.70 -38.19
CA LYS A 76 23.79 7.70 -39.18
C LYS A 76 24.63 8.31 -40.28
N TYR A 77 24.07 9.26 -41.03
CA TYR A 77 24.78 9.95 -42.11
C TYR A 77 24.09 11.26 -42.50
N PRO A 78 24.83 12.24 -43.05
CA PRO A 78 24.26 13.46 -43.58
C PRO A 78 23.46 13.19 -44.87
N LEU A 79 22.37 13.90 -45.06
CA LEU A 79 21.57 13.84 -46.27
C LEU A 79 22.15 14.78 -47.33
N THR A 80 22.48 14.26 -48.50
CA THR A 80 23.16 14.99 -49.59
C THR A 80 22.25 15.28 -50.78
N THR A 81 20.95 15.48 -50.56
CA THR A 81 19.99 15.87 -51.62
C THR A 81 20.12 17.36 -51.96
N GLU A 82 19.71 17.77 -53.17
CA GLU A 82 19.73 19.18 -53.59
C GLU A 82 18.99 20.09 -52.59
N SER A 83 17.84 19.61 -52.08
CA SER A 83 17.06 20.30 -51.06
C SER A 83 17.78 20.42 -49.72
N ALA A 84 18.60 19.43 -49.35
CA ALA A 84 19.40 19.47 -48.13
C ALA A 84 20.60 20.40 -48.28
N MET A 85 21.30 20.34 -49.42
CA MET A 85 22.39 21.26 -49.75
C MET A 85 21.94 22.72 -49.73
N LYS A 86 20.77 23.02 -50.31
CA LYS A 86 20.18 24.36 -50.27
C LYS A 86 19.95 24.86 -48.82
N LYS A 87 19.52 23.99 -47.90
CA LYS A 87 19.32 24.34 -46.48
C LYS A 87 20.63 24.58 -45.71
N ILE A 88 21.75 24.07 -46.20
CA ILE A 88 23.07 24.35 -45.62
C ILE A 88 23.46 25.80 -45.93
N GLU A 89 23.23 26.24 -47.17
CA GLU A 89 23.61 27.58 -47.64
C GLU A 89 22.64 28.68 -47.16
N ASP A 90 21.33 28.46 -47.31
CA ASP A 90 20.34 29.50 -47.00
C ASP A 90 20.16 29.72 -45.49
N ASN A 91 20.21 28.63 -44.71
CA ASN A 91 19.79 28.63 -43.30
C ASN A 91 20.88 28.20 -42.31
N ASN A 92 22.08 27.83 -42.77
CA ASN A 92 23.15 27.27 -41.93
C ASN A 92 22.71 26.02 -41.13
N THR A 93 21.91 25.14 -41.73
CA THR A 93 21.42 23.91 -41.08
C THR A 93 21.90 22.64 -41.77
N LEU A 94 22.43 21.68 -40.99
CA LEU A 94 22.80 20.35 -41.48
C LEU A 94 21.62 19.39 -41.36
N VAL A 95 21.38 18.60 -42.41
CA VAL A 95 20.32 17.59 -42.44
C VAL A 95 20.94 16.21 -42.29
N PHE A 96 20.49 15.45 -41.28
CA PHE A 96 20.97 14.09 -41.01
C PHE A 96 19.82 13.09 -41.04
N ILE A 97 20.14 11.85 -41.43
CA ILE A 97 19.28 10.70 -41.21
C ILE A 97 19.63 10.08 -39.85
N VAL A 98 18.59 9.89 -39.04
CA VAL A 98 18.67 9.44 -37.63
C VAL A 98 18.03 8.07 -37.49
N ASP A 99 18.43 7.30 -36.47
CA ASP A 99 17.78 6.04 -36.14
C ASP A 99 16.33 6.26 -35.66
N PRO A 100 15.31 5.60 -36.24
CA PRO A 100 13.92 5.74 -35.80
C PRO A 100 13.59 4.95 -34.51
N CYS A 101 14.60 4.37 -33.85
CA CYS A 101 14.47 3.41 -32.76
C CYS A 101 14.17 4.01 -31.38
#